data_AF-A0A3S0UIX9-F1
#
_entry.id   AF-A0A3S0UIX9-F1
#
_cell.length_a   1.000
_cell.length_b   1.000
_cell.length_c   1.000
_cell.angle_alpha   90.00
_cell.angle_beta   90.00
_cell.angle_gamma   90.00
#
_symmetry.space_group_name_H-M   'P 1'
#
loop_
_entity.id
_entity.type
_entity.pdbx_description
1 polymer ?
#
loop_
_entity_poly.entity_id
_entity_poly.type
_entity_poly.pdbx_seq_one_letter_code
_entity_poly.pdbx_strand_id
1 'polypeptide(L)' 'MKKYLLNAPQQPYVKIIDSLFAEMVLDKAIREFRIEQIHKEIDQSLQNRNKDEFLQLTEELKQLSLN' A
#
# COMPACT_ATOMS: atom_id res chain seq x y z
N MET A 1 -20.38 2.10 -40.22
CA MET A 1 -19.01 1.55 -40.15
C MET A 1 -18.47 1.64 -38.72
N LYS A 2 -18.70 0.63 -37.86
CA LYS A 2 -18.15 0.57 -36.48
C LYS A 2 -17.77 -0.86 -36.05
N LYS A 3 -17.32 -1.72 -36.98
CA LYS A 3 -16.95 -3.12 -36.68
C LYS A 3 -15.44 -3.35 -36.56
N TYR A 4 -14.60 -2.34 -36.84
CA TYR A 4 -13.14 -2.50 -36.94
C TYR A 4 -12.36 -2.08 -35.68
N LEU A 5 -13.03 -1.58 -34.64
CA LEU A 5 -12.35 -1.13 -33.41
C LEU A 5 -12.23 -2.23 -32.35
N LEU A 6 -12.81 -3.41 -32.57
CA LEU A 6 -12.78 -4.52 -31.61
C LEU A 6 -11.40 -5.19 -31.49
N ASN A 7 -10.51 -4.98 -32.47
CA ASN A 7 -9.18 -5.61 -32.52
C ASN A 7 -8.06 -4.56 -32.72
N ALA A 8 -8.20 -3.34 -32.19
CA ALA A 8 -7.05 -2.45 -32.13
C ALA A 8 -5.99 -3.11 -31.24
N PRO A 9 -4.75 -3.34 -31.73
CA PRO A 9 -3.70 -3.83 -30.85
C PRO A 9 -3.62 -2.86 -29.68
N GLN A 10 -3.73 -3.38 -28.45
CA GLN A 10 -3.51 -2.57 -27.28
C GLN A 10 -2.14 -1.93 -27.47
N GLN A 11 -2.13 -0.61 -27.64
CA GLN A 11 -0.90 0.13 -27.81
C GLN A 11 0.00 -0.24 -26.62
N PRO A 12 1.25 -0.63 -26.82
CA PRO A 12 2.13 -1.09 -25.73
C PRO A 12 2.17 -0.11 -24.56
N TYR A 13 1.93 1.17 -24.84
CA TYR A 13 1.72 2.24 -23.86
C TYR A 13 0.57 1.99 -22.87
N VAL A 14 -0.59 1.50 -23.32
CA VAL A 14 -1.75 1.20 -22.45
C VAL A 14 -1.41 0.09 -21.45
N LYS A 15 -0.76 -0.98 -21.93
CA LYS A 15 -0.32 -2.08 -21.07
C LYS A 15 0.71 -1.63 -20.02
N ILE A 16 1.59 -0.68 -20.37
CA ILE A 16 2.54 -0.08 -19.44
C ILE A 16 1.82 0.75 -18.37
N ILE A 17 0.83 1.55 -18.77
CA ILE A 17 0.02 2.33 -17.81
C ILE A 17 -0.75 1.41 -16.86
N ASP A 18 -1.39 0.36 -17.38
CA ASP A 18 -2.15 -0.58 -16.56
C ASP A 18 -1.23 -1.29 -15.54
N SER A 19 -0.03 -1.67 -15.96
CA SER A 19 0.97 -2.28 -15.07
C SER A 19 1.44 -1.32 -13.99
N LEU A 20 1.74 -0.06 -14.36
CA LEU A 20 2.14 0.98 -13.40
C LEU A 20 1.01 1.28 -12.41
N PHE A 21 -0.22 1.34 -12.89
CA PHE A 21 -1.38 1.55 -12.03
C PHE A 21 -1.58 0.38 -11.05
N ALA A 22 -1.42 -0.87 -11.51
CA ALA A 22 -1.48 -2.04 -10.64
C ALA A 22 -0.40 -2.01 -9.55
N GLU A 23 0.82 -1.59 -9.88
CA GLU A 23 1.91 -1.40 -8.92
C GLU A 23 1.56 -0.34 -7.88
N MET A 24 1.08 0.84 -8.28
CA MET A 24 0.65 1.90 -7.36
C MET A 24 -0.48 1.44 -6.42
N VAL A 25 -1.44 0.68 -6.93
CA VAL A 25 -2.54 0.12 -6.12
C VAL A 25 -2.00 -0.89 -5.11
N LEU A 26 -1.08 -1.76 -5.54
CA LEU A 26 -0.47 -2.77 -4.66
C LEU A 26 0.35 -2.10 -3.55
N ASP A 27 1.21 -1.13 -3.90
CA ASP A 27 2.04 -0.39 -2.94
C ASP A 27 1.19 0.32 -1.91
N LYS A 28 0.10 0.98 -2.35
CA LYS A 28 -0.86 1.62 -1.46
C LYS A 28 -1.50 0.61 -0.51
N ALA A 29 -1.99 -0.51 -1.03
CA ALA A 29 -2.66 -1.54 -0.23
C ALA A 29 -1.72 -2.16 0.83
N ILE A 30 -0.47 -2.45 0.46
CA ILE A 30 0.54 -2.99 1.38
C ILE A 30 0.87 -1.96 2.47
N ARG A 31 1.08 -0.69 2.10
CA ARG A 31 1.39 0.37 3.05
C ARG A 31 0.25 0.60 4.05
N GLU A 32 -0.98 0.71 3.57
CA GLU A 32 -2.17 0.88 4.42
C GLU A 32 -2.35 -0.31 5.37
N PHE A 33 -2.20 -1.54 4.87
CA PHE A 33 -2.28 -2.73 5.70
C PHE A 33 -1.21 -2.75 6.80
N ARG A 34 0.04 -2.40 6.49
CA ARG A 34 1.12 -2.36 7.49
C ARG A 34 0.85 -1.31 8.57
N ILE A 35 0.36 -0.13 8.19
CA ILE A 35 -0.03 0.93 9.13
C ILE A 35 -1.12 0.44 10.08
N GLU A 36 -2.16 -0.20 9.56
CA GLU A 36 -3.23 -0.77 10.40
C GLU A 36 -2.73 -1.86 11.36
N GLN A 37 -1.78 -2.69 10.93
CA GLN A 37 -1.17 -3.69 11.81
C GLN A 37 -0.38 -3.03 12.94
N ILE A 38 0.47 -2.05 12.62
CA ILE A 38 1.27 -1.34 13.63
C ILE A 38 0.37 -0.64 14.65
N HIS A 39 -0.75 -0.05 14.23
CA HIS A 39 -1.72 0.52 15.17
C HIS A 39 -2.25 -0.53 16.17
N LYS A 40 -2.61 -1.73 15.70
CA LYS A 40 -3.05 -2.82 16.58
C LYS A 40 -1.95 -3.29 17.52
N GLU A 41 -0.72 -3.40 17.03
CA GLU A 41 0.45 -3.79 17.83
C GLU A 41 0.77 -2.72 18.89
N ILE A 42 0.64 -1.43 18.55
CA ILE A 42 0.76 -0.31 19.50
C ILE A 42 -0.29 -0.45 20.61
N ASP A 43 -1.56 -0.65 20.27
CA ASP A 43 -2.63 -0.82 21.26
C ASP A 43 -2.35 -2.02 22.18
N GLN A 44 -1.86 -3.13 21.61
CA GLN A 44 -1.47 -4.31 22.38
C GLN A 44 -0.28 -4.04 23.31
N SER A 45 0.73 -3.32 22.84
CA SER A 45 1.89 -2.94 23.66
C SER A 45 1.48 -2.07 24.85
N LEU A 46 0.52 -1.16 24.66
CA LEU A 46 -0.05 -0.33 25.73
C LEU A 46 -0.81 -1.17 26.76
N GLN A 47 -1.65 -2.11 26.31
CA GLN A 47 -2.36 -3.05 27.20
C GLN A 47 -1.38 -3.88 28.04
N ASN A 48 -0.29 -4.32 27.42
CA ASN A 48 0.75 -5.12 28.07
C ASN A 48 1.73 -4.28 28.92
N ARG A 49 1.60 -2.94 28.90
CA ARG A 49 2.56 -2.00 29.50
C ARG A 49 4.00 -2.19 28.99
N ASN A 50 4.14 -2.68 27.75
CA ASN A 50 5.43 -2.89 27.10
C ASN A 50 5.92 -1.59 26.46
N LYS A 51 6.70 -0.82 27.22
CA LYS A 51 7.19 0.49 26.79
C LYS A 51 8.15 0.41 25.59
N ASP A 52 9.02 -0.59 25.56
CA ASP A 52 10.06 -0.69 24.54
C ASP A 52 9.43 -1.00 23.17
N GLU A 53 8.48 -1.94 23.15
CA GLU A 53 7.70 -2.28 21.96
C GLU A 53 6.85 -1.09 21.48
N PHE A 54 6.18 -0.38 22.39
CA PHE A 54 5.44 0.83 22.05
C PHE A 54 6.32 1.88 21.35
N LEU A 55 7.51 2.14 21.89
CA LEU A 55 8.44 3.14 21.34
C LEU A 55 8.95 2.72 19.96
N GLN A 56 9.32 1.45 19.80
CA GLN A 56 9.78 0.90 18.53
C GLN A 56 8.70 1.02 17.44
N LEU A 57 7.48 0.56 17.74
CA LEU A 57 6.36 0.57 16.80
C LEU A 57 5.92 1.98 16.43
N THR A 58 5.94 2.91 17.39
CA THR A 58 5.61 4.31 17.14
C THR A 58 6.63 4.97 16.21
N GLU A 59 7.92 4.61 16.32
CA GLU A 59 8.95 5.13 15.42
C GLU A 59 8.82 4.54 14.01
N GLU A 60 8.53 3.24 13.90
CA GLU A 60 8.21 2.59 12.61
C GLU A 60 7.00 3.26 11.94
N LEU A 61 5.94 3.53 12.69
CA LEU A 61 4.74 4.20 12.20
C LEU A 61 5.05 5.60 11.63
N LYS A 62 5.91 6.38 12.30
CA LYS A 62 6.32 7.71 11.81
C LYS A 62 7.06 7.59 10.47
N GLN A 63 7.99 6.64 10.36
CA GLN A 63 8.76 6.42 9.13
C GLN A 63 7.85 6.04 7.97
N LEU A 64 6.84 5.21 8.22
CA LEU A 64 5.85 4.82 7.21
C LEU A 64 4.88 5.95 6.88
N SER A 65 4.58 6.87 7.80
CA SER A 65 3.63 7.96 7.59
C SER A 65 4.25 9.20 6.92
N LEU A 66 5.57 9.39 7.03
CA LEU A 66 6.32 10.51 6.45
C LEU A 66 6.68 10.33 4.96
N ASN A 67 6.64 9.08 4.46
CA ASN A 67 6.84 8.73 3.05
C ASN A 67 5.52 8.35 2.39
#